data_AF-A0A545TV68-F1
#
_entry.id   AF-A0A545TV68-F1
#
_cell.length_a   1.000
_cell.length_b   1.000
_cell.length_c   1.000
_cell.angle_alpha   90.00
_cell.angle_beta   90.00
_cell.angle_gamma   90.00
#
_symmetry.space_group_name_H-M   'P 1'
#
loop_
_entity.id
_entity.type
_entity.pdbx_description
1 polymer ?
#
loop_
_entity_poly.entity_id
_entity_poly.type
_entity_poly.pdbx_seq_one_letter_code
_entity_poly.pdbx_strand_id
1 'polypeptide(L)'
;MLSVTKLTVGQTECILKNIKSKIESKPGRQLYRIERALSLKPFQKERFQRKCFQREHLQSHSFQNQSFQNESRQEYFSFETQADNLLADFNDAGNKAIIYEQREYLLELLLSLDGIIQSPEYHPESDALYHTLQVFELAYQNSADPELWLAALFHDVGKSVDSKNHAQIGAEMVAGLFPERVVWLIEHHLDLMISPGKTRQRLANTQRLTDLTQLRNWDLAGRSPTAIVRLPDEALDITLSVLSHSI
;
A
#
# COMPACT_ATOMS: atom_id res chain seq x y z
N MET A 1 11.40 -17.37 -16.16
CA MET A 1 11.75 -17.12 -14.74
C MET A 1 12.43 -15.77 -14.68
N LEU A 2 11.69 -14.70 -14.42
CA LEU A 2 12.27 -13.37 -14.18
C LEU A 2 12.42 -13.21 -12.67
N SER A 3 13.67 -13.04 -12.24
CA SER A 3 14.07 -12.88 -10.85
C SER A 3 13.63 -11.52 -10.34
N VAL A 4 12.61 -11.47 -9.47
CA VAL A 4 12.26 -10.27 -8.70
C VAL A 4 13.43 -10.01 -7.75
N THR A 5 14.25 -9.01 -8.07
CA THR A 5 15.38 -8.61 -7.23
C THR A 5 14.83 -7.75 -6.10
N LYS A 6 14.82 -8.29 -4.87
CA LYS A 6 14.51 -7.52 -3.66
C LYS A 6 15.39 -6.28 -3.63
N LEU A 7 14.76 -5.09 -3.65
CA LEU A 7 15.47 -3.85 -3.44
C LEU A 7 16.14 -3.88 -2.06
N THR A 8 17.44 -3.66 -2.04
CA THR A 8 18.21 -3.58 -0.79
C THR A 8 17.86 -2.30 -0.04
N VAL A 9 18.01 -2.29 1.28
CA VAL A 9 17.76 -1.11 2.14
C VAL A 9 18.49 0.16 1.65
N GLY A 10 19.64 0.01 0.97
CA GLY A 10 20.36 1.13 0.37
C GLY A 10 19.69 1.73 -0.88
N GLN A 11 18.92 0.94 -1.64
CA GLN A 11 18.19 1.40 -2.82
C GLN A 11 16.94 2.20 -2.43
N THR A 12 16.22 1.77 -1.38
CA THR A 12 15.09 2.51 -0.82
C THR A 12 15.52 3.85 -0.21
N GLU A 13 16.64 3.90 0.51
CA GLU A 13 17.20 5.16 1.03
C GLU A 13 17.61 6.16 -0.06
N CYS A 14 18.12 5.66 -1.20
CA CYS A 14 18.51 6.50 -2.34
C CYS A 14 17.28 7.11 -3.04
N ILE A 15 16.20 6.33 -3.15
CA ILE A 15 14.91 6.79 -3.70
C ILE A 15 14.32 7.87 -2.79
N LEU A 16 14.28 7.64 -1.47
CA LEU A 16 13.77 8.59 -0.48
C LEU A 16 14.57 9.91 -0.44
N LYS A 17 15.90 9.87 -0.59
CA LYS A 17 16.74 11.08 -0.68
C LYS A 17 16.47 11.88 -1.96
N ASN A 18 16.28 11.20 -3.09
CA ASN A 18 15.97 11.86 -4.36
C ASN A 18 14.58 12.53 -4.33
N ILE A 19 13.59 11.88 -3.72
CA ILE A 19 12.23 12.45 -3.53
C ILE A 19 12.30 13.70 -2.65
N LYS A 20 12.96 13.65 -1.48
CA LYS A 20 13.13 14.81 -0.59
C LYS A 20 13.81 16.00 -1.27
N SER A 21 14.88 15.76 -2.03
CA SER A 21 15.61 16.84 -2.73
C SER A 21 14.78 17.52 -3.82
N LYS A 22 13.88 16.80 -4.50
CA LYS A 22 12.99 17.37 -5.52
C LYS A 22 11.88 18.22 -4.89
N ILE A 23 11.36 17.81 -3.73
CA ILE A 23 10.31 18.52 -2.99
C ILE A 23 10.82 19.86 -2.43
N GLU A 24 12.05 19.90 -1.92
CA GLU A 24 12.62 21.12 -1.31
C GLU A 24 13.03 22.20 -2.34
N SER A 25 13.04 21.88 -3.64
CA SER A 25 13.63 22.72 -4.69
C SER A 25 12.65 23.61 -5.50
N LYS A 26 11.34 23.57 -5.24
CA LYS A 26 10.34 24.29 -6.07
C LYS A 26 9.73 25.52 -5.35
N PRO A 27 10.04 26.75 -5.79
CA PRO A 27 9.37 27.95 -5.31
C PRO A 27 8.07 28.16 -6.09
N GLY A 28 6.92 28.12 -5.42
CA GLY A 28 5.62 28.39 -6.07
C GLY A 28 4.45 27.61 -5.50
N ARG A 29 4.19 27.78 -4.21
CA ARG A 29 2.97 27.26 -3.56
C ARG A 29 1.77 28.09 -4.03
N GLN A 30 0.97 27.54 -4.94
CA GLN A 30 -0.43 27.94 -5.05
C GLN A 30 -1.27 26.98 -4.19
N LEU A 31 -1.39 27.40 -2.93
CA LEU A 31 -2.58 27.28 -2.07
C LEU A 31 -3.58 26.17 -2.45
N TYR A 32 -3.58 25.09 -1.67
CA TYR A 32 -4.82 24.52 -1.11
C TYR A 32 -5.70 25.69 -0.63
N ARG A 33 -6.56 26.22 -1.50
CA ARG A 33 -7.21 27.52 -1.28
C ARG A 33 -8.28 27.39 -0.19
N ILE A 34 -7.89 27.92 0.98
CA ILE A 34 -8.68 28.78 1.88
C ILE A 34 -9.74 28.03 2.70
N GLU A 35 -9.30 27.41 3.82
CA GLU A 35 -9.96 27.41 5.16
C GLU A 35 -9.34 26.38 6.15
N ARG A 36 -8.50 25.47 5.65
CA ARG A 36 -7.80 24.36 6.36
C ARG A 36 -6.91 24.60 7.59
N ALA A 37 -6.10 25.67 7.55
CA ALA A 37 -4.76 25.64 8.18
C ALA A 37 -4.57 26.64 9.35
N LEU A 38 -5.59 26.83 10.18
CA LEU A 38 -5.48 27.59 11.44
C LEU A 38 -5.55 26.74 12.72
N SER A 39 -5.50 25.40 12.64
CA SER A 39 -5.69 24.55 13.84
C SER A 39 -4.68 23.43 14.10
N LEU A 40 -3.48 23.42 13.50
CA LEU A 40 -2.45 22.43 13.90
C LEU A 40 -1.10 23.11 14.13
N LYS A 41 -0.60 22.98 15.38
CA LYS A 41 0.68 23.53 15.85
C LYS A 41 1.87 22.83 15.18
N PRO A 42 3.01 23.51 14.99
CA PRO A 42 4.19 22.93 14.33
C PRO A 42 4.89 21.88 15.22
N PHE A 43 5.00 20.64 14.76
CA PHE A 43 5.80 19.60 15.41
C PHE A 43 7.25 19.64 14.89
N GLN A 44 8.18 19.65 15.84
CA GLN A 44 9.57 20.06 15.64
C GLN A 44 10.48 18.94 15.15
N LYS A 45 11.38 19.28 14.24
CA LYS A 45 12.61 18.53 13.92
C LYS A 45 13.49 18.47 15.17
N GLU A 46 13.81 17.27 15.68
CA GLU A 46 15.15 16.92 16.16
C GLU A 46 15.25 15.46 16.64
N ARG A 47 16.41 14.86 16.38
CA ARG A 47 17.04 13.73 17.09
C ARG A 47 16.55 12.31 16.73
N PHE A 48 17.36 11.58 15.96
CA PHE A 48 18.00 10.35 16.45
C PHE A 48 19.21 9.98 15.56
N GLN A 49 20.42 10.16 16.12
CA GLN A 49 21.68 9.66 15.60
C GLN A 49 22.18 8.55 16.55
N ARG A 50 22.69 7.44 15.97
CA ARG A 50 23.52 6.35 16.55
C ARG A 50 22.73 5.32 17.40
N LYS A 51 22.96 4.00 17.32
CA LYS A 51 24.22 3.25 17.17
C LYS A 51 24.04 1.89 16.46
N CYS A 52 25.10 1.46 15.79
CA CYS A 52 25.42 0.08 15.45
C CYS A 52 25.61 -0.78 16.73
N PHE A 53 25.20 -2.05 16.70
CA PHE A 53 25.75 -3.08 17.57
C PHE A 53 25.87 -4.42 16.83
N GLN A 54 26.95 -5.14 17.13
CA GLN A 54 27.58 -6.19 16.32
C GLN A 54 26.90 -7.56 16.42
N ARG A 55 27.11 -8.37 15.36
CA ARG A 55 26.89 -9.81 15.30
C ARG A 55 27.80 -10.55 16.29
N GLU A 56 27.28 -11.57 16.96
CA GLU A 56 28.07 -12.74 17.36
C GLU A 56 27.38 -14.05 17.00
N HIS A 57 28.23 -14.98 16.58
CA HIS A 57 28.04 -16.38 16.25
C HIS A 57 27.41 -17.19 17.37
N LEU A 58 26.64 -18.24 17.04
CA LEU A 58 26.70 -19.54 17.73
C LEU A 58 26.23 -20.67 16.80
N GLN A 59 27.07 -21.71 16.73
CA GLN A 59 26.94 -22.90 15.89
C GLN A 59 26.06 -23.99 16.55
N SER A 60 25.58 -24.88 15.67
CA SER A 60 24.88 -26.15 15.83
C SER A 60 25.23 -27.05 17.02
N HIS A 61 24.21 -27.74 17.55
CA HIS A 61 24.36 -29.12 18.04
C HIS A 61 23.12 -29.99 17.75
N SER A 62 23.40 -31.18 17.22
CA SER A 62 22.51 -32.30 16.96
C SER A 62 22.18 -33.08 18.24
N PHE A 63 20.91 -33.43 18.46
CA PHE A 63 20.52 -34.50 19.40
C PHE A 63 19.47 -35.40 18.75
N GLN A 64 19.75 -36.71 18.76
CA GLN A 64 18.85 -37.79 18.34
C GLN A 64 18.25 -38.51 19.57
N ASN A 65 17.14 -39.21 19.28
CA ASN A 65 16.47 -40.29 20.02
C ASN A 65 15.57 -39.83 21.19
N GLN A 66 14.37 -40.37 21.42
CA GLN A 66 13.90 -41.74 21.24
C GLN A 66 12.36 -41.83 21.41
N SER A 67 11.78 -42.96 20.97
CA SER A 67 10.36 -43.34 21.05
C SER A 67 9.80 -43.45 22.47
N PHE A 68 8.63 -42.84 22.74
CA PHE A 68 7.80 -43.14 23.90
C PHE A 68 6.32 -43.31 23.50
N GLN A 69 5.67 -44.28 24.15
CA GLN A 69 4.42 -44.92 23.73
C GLN A 69 3.16 -44.10 23.98
N ASN A 70 2.14 -44.49 23.20
CA ASN A 70 0.75 -44.03 23.16
C ASN A 70 0.05 -44.03 24.53
N GLU A 71 -0.20 -42.85 25.09
CA GLU A 71 -1.34 -42.61 26.00
C GLU A 71 -1.76 -41.12 26.12
N SER A 72 -1.10 -40.18 25.43
CA SER A 72 -1.31 -38.73 25.55
C SER A 72 -2.16 -38.08 24.43
N ARG A 73 -2.77 -38.87 23.54
CA ARG A 73 -3.32 -38.35 22.27
C ARG A 73 -4.55 -37.44 22.40
N GLN A 74 -5.27 -37.48 23.52
CA GLN A 74 -6.43 -36.61 23.75
C GLN A 74 -6.09 -35.29 24.47
N GLU A 75 -5.07 -35.25 25.33
CA GLU A 75 -4.60 -33.99 25.94
C GLU A 75 -3.64 -33.21 25.03
N TYR A 76 -2.93 -33.87 24.14
CA TYR A 76 -2.06 -33.20 23.16
C TYR A 76 -2.86 -32.42 22.11
N PHE A 77 -4.07 -32.88 21.79
CA PHE A 77 -4.93 -32.26 20.76
C PHE A 77 -5.55 -30.94 21.21
N SER A 78 -5.76 -30.73 22.52
CA SER A 78 -6.26 -29.45 23.07
C SER A 78 -5.16 -28.42 23.28
N PHE A 79 -3.92 -28.86 23.53
CA PHE A 79 -2.76 -27.97 23.69
C PHE A 79 -2.25 -27.44 22.35
N GLU A 80 -2.26 -28.24 21.28
CA GLU A 80 -1.92 -27.79 19.93
C GLU A 80 -2.90 -26.75 19.41
N THR A 81 -4.22 -26.93 19.62
CA THR A 81 -5.22 -25.91 19.23
C THR A 81 -5.06 -24.61 20.01
N GLN A 82 -4.69 -24.68 21.28
CA GLN A 82 -4.49 -23.49 22.11
C GLN A 82 -3.21 -22.75 21.74
N ALA A 83 -2.14 -23.47 21.38
CA ALA A 83 -0.90 -22.91 20.86
C ALA A 83 -1.07 -22.31 19.45
N ASP A 84 -1.83 -22.96 18.57
CA ASP A 84 -2.15 -22.46 17.23
C ASP A 84 -2.99 -21.16 17.30
N ASN A 85 -3.96 -21.10 18.21
CA ASN A 85 -4.74 -19.88 18.47
C ASN A 85 -3.88 -18.77 19.10
N LEU A 86 -3.01 -19.09 20.06
CA LEU A 86 -2.06 -18.12 20.63
C LEU A 86 -1.06 -17.60 19.57
N LEU A 87 -0.54 -18.47 18.71
CA LEU A 87 0.37 -18.08 17.61
C LEU A 87 -0.34 -17.25 16.55
N ALA A 88 -1.62 -17.50 16.28
CA ALA A 88 -2.45 -16.66 15.43
C ALA A 88 -2.68 -15.27 16.05
N ASP A 89 -3.00 -15.19 17.35
CA ASP A 89 -3.18 -13.93 18.08
C ASP A 89 -1.90 -13.09 18.17
N PHE A 90 -0.73 -13.74 18.36
CA PHE A 90 0.57 -13.03 18.35
C PHE A 90 0.96 -12.55 16.94
N ASN A 91 0.59 -13.30 15.89
CA ASN A 91 0.79 -12.88 14.50
C ASN A 91 -0.16 -11.75 14.10
N ASP A 92 -1.39 -11.70 14.63
CA ASP A 92 -2.35 -10.63 14.37
C ASP A 92 -1.92 -9.29 15.01
N ALA A 93 -1.57 -9.30 16.30
CA ALA A 93 -1.03 -8.12 16.98
C ALA A 93 0.28 -7.62 16.34
N GLY A 94 1.13 -8.56 15.89
CA GLY A 94 2.36 -8.26 15.14
C GLY A 94 2.09 -7.59 13.78
N ASN A 95 1.16 -8.14 13.00
CA ASN A 95 0.78 -7.58 11.69
C ASN A 95 0.09 -6.21 11.82
N LYS A 96 -0.73 -6.02 12.86
CA LYS A 96 -1.37 -4.74 13.17
C LYS A 96 -0.34 -3.67 13.51
N ALA A 97 0.64 -3.97 14.37
CA ALA A 97 1.72 -3.05 14.70
C ALA A 97 2.55 -2.65 13.47
N ILE A 98 2.87 -3.63 12.60
CA ILE A 98 3.67 -3.41 11.39
C ILE A 98 2.97 -2.45 10.40
N ILE A 99 1.66 -2.58 10.19
CA ILE A 99 0.93 -1.70 9.28
C ILE A 99 0.83 -0.26 9.82
N TYR A 100 0.61 -0.07 11.13
CA TYR A 100 0.60 1.27 11.72
C TYR A 100 2.00 1.90 11.74
N GLU A 101 3.06 1.11 11.91
CA GLU A 101 4.45 1.59 11.77
C GLU A 101 4.73 2.10 10.35
N GLN A 102 4.06 1.54 9.33
CA GLN A 102 4.19 1.93 7.92
C GLN A 102 3.23 3.06 7.52
N ARG A 103 2.31 3.48 8.40
CA ARG A 103 1.28 4.50 8.11
C ARG A 103 1.88 5.78 7.56
N GLU A 104 2.93 6.29 8.19
CA GLU A 104 3.57 7.55 7.77
C GLU A 104 4.21 7.42 6.39
N TYR A 105 4.83 6.28 6.08
CA TYR A 105 5.35 6.01 4.74
C TYR A 105 4.24 5.97 3.70
N LEU A 106 3.13 5.26 3.99
CA LEU A 106 1.98 5.18 3.09
C LEU A 106 1.33 6.55 2.87
N LEU A 107 1.21 7.36 3.92
CA LEU A 107 0.71 8.73 3.81
C LEU A 107 1.65 9.60 2.99
N GLU A 108 2.96 9.48 3.17
CA GLU A 108 3.95 10.18 2.35
C GLU A 108 3.83 9.79 0.86
N LEU A 109 3.56 8.52 0.53
CA LEU A 109 3.31 8.10 -0.85
C LEU A 109 2.10 8.83 -1.45
N LEU A 110 0.99 8.94 -0.72
CA LEU A 110 -0.20 9.66 -1.18
C LEU A 110 0.08 11.16 -1.33
N LEU A 111 0.67 11.79 -0.32
CA LEU A 111 1.00 13.21 -0.35
C LEU A 111 2.01 13.56 -1.44
N SER A 112 2.83 12.60 -1.89
CA SER A 112 3.75 12.81 -3.01
C SER A 112 3.04 13.02 -4.36
N LEU A 113 1.75 12.71 -4.46
CA LEU A 113 0.92 12.98 -5.63
C LEU A 113 0.39 14.42 -5.70
N ASP A 114 0.44 15.16 -4.59
CA ASP A 114 -0.04 16.53 -4.52
C ASP A 114 0.74 17.45 -5.48
N GLY A 115 0.01 18.18 -6.32
CA GLY A 115 0.53 19.09 -7.32
C GLY A 115 1.04 18.40 -8.60
N ILE A 116 0.86 17.09 -8.76
CA ILE A 116 1.18 16.40 -10.01
C ILE A 116 0.05 16.63 -11.01
N ILE A 117 0.31 17.56 -11.92
CA ILE A 117 -0.63 17.94 -12.98
C ILE A 117 -0.74 16.84 -14.04
N GLN A 118 -1.95 16.36 -14.23
CA GLN A 118 -2.35 15.43 -15.27
C GLN A 118 -2.91 16.17 -16.50
N SER A 119 -2.96 15.49 -17.64
CA SER A 119 -3.44 16.08 -18.89
C SER A 119 -4.92 16.50 -18.78
N PRO A 120 -5.28 17.78 -18.99
CA PRO A 120 -6.66 18.24 -18.90
C PRO A 120 -7.63 17.58 -19.89
N GLU A 121 -7.12 17.01 -20.99
CA GLU A 121 -7.93 16.26 -21.97
C GLU A 121 -8.51 14.99 -21.36
N TYR A 122 -7.73 14.31 -20.53
CA TYR A 122 -8.11 13.02 -19.93
C TYR A 122 -8.49 13.14 -18.45
N HIS A 123 -7.94 14.14 -17.77
CA HIS A 123 -8.06 14.38 -16.34
C HIS A 123 -8.43 15.86 -16.11
N PRO A 124 -9.69 16.24 -16.34
CA PRO A 124 -10.16 17.62 -16.15
C PRO A 124 -10.10 18.08 -14.68
N GLU A 125 -10.01 17.16 -13.73
CA GLU A 125 -9.72 17.37 -12.30
C GLU A 125 -8.26 17.79 -12.03
N SER A 126 -7.39 17.62 -13.02
CA SER A 126 -5.98 18.02 -13.05
C SER A 126 -5.06 17.29 -12.07
N ASP A 127 -5.29 17.36 -10.77
CA ASP A 127 -4.33 16.90 -9.76
C ASP A 127 -4.39 15.39 -9.52
N ALA A 128 -3.24 14.72 -9.42
CA ALA A 128 -3.16 13.27 -9.24
C ALA A 128 -3.60 12.79 -7.85
N LEU A 129 -3.32 13.55 -6.78
CA LEU A 129 -3.81 13.21 -5.45
C LEU A 129 -5.33 13.36 -5.41
N TYR A 130 -5.85 14.45 -5.96
CA TYR A 130 -7.28 14.71 -6.03
C TYR A 130 -8.00 13.62 -6.84
N HIS A 131 -7.46 13.23 -8.00
CA HIS A 131 -7.95 12.09 -8.79
C HIS A 131 -8.00 10.81 -7.94
N THR A 132 -6.87 10.44 -7.33
CA THR A 132 -6.73 9.23 -6.51
C THR A 132 -7.78 9.17 -5.39
N LEU A 133 -8.04 10.30 -4.71
CA LEU A 133 -9.06 10.38 -3.67
C LEU A 133 -10.48 10.21 -4.21
N GLN A 134 -10.78 10.68 -5.43
CA GLN A 134 -12.08 10.42 -6.06
C GLN A 134 -12.27 8.94 -6.37
N VAL A 135 -11.24 8.27 -6.88
CA VAL A 135 -11.28 6.83 -7.17
C VAL A 135 -11.48 6.04 -5.88
N PHE A 136 -10.84 6.44 -4.78
CA PHE A 136 -11.09 5.88 -3.45
C PHE A 136 -12.53 6.07 -2.99
N GLU A 137 -13.10 7.28 -3.08
CA GLU A 137 -14.50 7.53 -2.69
C GLU A 137 -15.47 6.63 -3.44
N LEU A 138 -15.25 6.45 -4.75
CA LEU A 138 -16.06 5.56 -5.58
C LEU A 138 -15.92 4.10 -5.14
N ALA A 139 -14.70 3.63 -4.88
CA ALA A 139 -14.47 2.28 -4.38
C ALA A 139 -15.15 2.05 -3.01
N TYR A 140 -14.99 2.99 -2.08
CA TYR A 140 -15.55 2.93 -0.74
C TYR A 140 -17.08 2.92 -0.73
N GLN A 141 -17.72 3.69 -1.62
CA GLN A 141 -19.18 3.74 -1.72
C GLN A 141 -19.79 2.53 -2.43
N ASN A 142 -19.04 1.85 -3.30
CA ASN A 142 -19.58 0.81 -4.19
C ASN A 142 -19.06 -0.61 -3.88
N SER A 143 -18.19 -0.76 -2.88
CA SER A 143 -17.62 -2.05 -2.50
C SER A 143 -17.46 -2.15 -0.99
N ALA A 144 -17.65 -3.35 -0.44
CA ALA A 144 -17.33 -3.69 0.95
C ALA A 144 -15.95 -4.35 1.10
N ASP A 145 -15.16 -4.39 0.03
CA ASP A 145 -13.84 -5.06 -0.03
C ASP A 145 -12.70 -4.05 0.24
N PRO A 146 -12.01 -4.15 1.39
CA PRO A 146 -10.92 -3.24 1.77
C PRO A 146 -9.69 -3.32 0.85
N GLU A 147 -9.43 -4.46 0.24
CA GLU A 147 -8.32 -4.59 -0.71
C GLU A 147 -8.59 -3.80 -1.99
N LEU A 148 -9.85 -3.73 -2.43
CA LEU A 148 -10.23 -2.89 -3.56
C LEU A 148 -10.12 -1.40 -3.21
N TRP A 149 -10.40 -1.01 -1.97
CA TRP A 149 -10.18 0.36 -1.50
C TRP A 149 -8.69 0.72 -1.50
N LEU A 150 -7.81 -0.17 -1.04
CA LEU A 150 -6.35 0.02 -1.14
C LEU A 150 -5.90 0.16 -2.58
N ALA A 151 -6.34 -0.75 -3.46
CA ALA A 151 -5.96 -0.71 -4.86
C ALA A 151 -6.38 0.63 -5.50
N ALA A 152 -7.60 1.10 -5.22
CA ALA A 152 -8.09 2.41 -5.66
C ALA A 152 -7.24 3.57 -5.12
N LEU A 153 -6.96 3.58 -3.82
CA LEU A 153 -6.20 4.65 -3.15
C LEU A 153 -4.73 4.69 -3.57
N PHE A 154 -4.15 3.57 -4.01
CA PHE A 154 -2.72 3.49 -4.33
C PHE A 154 -2.40 3.22 -5.81
N HIS A 155 -3.38 3.10 -6.71
CA HIS A 155 -3.11 2.72 -8.12
C HIS A 155 -2.12 3.65 -8.83
N ASP A 156 -2.11 4.93 -8.47
CA ASP A 156 -1.38 5.98 -9.18
C ASP A 156 -0.13 6.49 -8.48
N VAL A 157 0.23 5.97 -7.29
CA VAL A 157 1.34 6.53 -6.45
C VAL A 157 2.69 6.58 -7.16
N GLY A 158 2.93 5.71 -8.15
CA GLY A 158 4.14 5.73 -8.96
C GLY A 158 4.30 6.99 -9.83
N LYS A 159 3.24 7.78 -10.06
CA LYS A 159 3.28 9.03 -10.84
C LYS A 159 4.19 10.08 -10.21
N SER A 160 4.43 10.00 -8.90
CA SER A 160 5.40 10.84 -8.17
C SER A 160 6.85 10.63 -8.63
N VAL A 161 7.15 9.46 -9.20
CA VAL A 161 8.49 9.10 -9.68
C VAL A 161 8.57 9.16 -11.20
N ASP A 162 7.67 8.49 -11.90
CA ASP A 162 7.63 8.47 -13.36
C ASP A 162 6.21 8.21 -13.88
N SER A 163 5.70 9.10 -14.74
CA SER A 163 4.35 8.98 -15.26
C SER A 163 4.17 7.85 -16.28
N LYS A 164 5.23 7.36 -16.94
CA LYS A 164 5.10 6.32 -17.98
C LYS A 164 5.02 4.92 -17.39
N ASN A 165 5.84 4.63 -16.38
CA ASN A 165 5.94 3.33 -15.74
C ASN A 165 5.31 3.31 -14.33
N HIS A 166 4.44 4.29 -14.04
CA HIS A 166 3.87 4.48 -12.70
C HIS A 166 3.19 3.23 -12.13
N ALA A 167 2.53 2.41 -12.96
CA ALA A 167 1.87 1.19 -12.49
C ALA A 167 2.86 0.19 -11.87
N GLN A 168 3.96 -0.09 -12.58
CA GLN A 168 5.01 -0.99 -12.08
C GLN A 168 5.71 -0.39 -10.86
N ILE A 169 6.08 0.90 -10.92
CA ILE A 169 6.76 1.58 -9.82
C ILE A 169 5.88 1.63 -8.57
N GLY A 170 4.59 1.94 -8.73
CA GLY A 170 3.63 1.96 -7.62
C GLY A 170 3.47 0.60 -6.97
N ALA A 171 3.40 -0.47 -7.76
CA ALA A 171 3.36 -1.84 -7.26
C ALA A 171 4.64 -2.19 -6.46
N GLU A 172 5.82 -1.80 -6.97
CA GLU A 172 7.10 -1.99 -6.27
C GLU A 172 7.18 -1.21 -4.94
N MET A 173 6.63 0.01 -4.89
CA MET A 173 6.61 0.86 -3.69
C MET A 173 5.81 0.27 -2.53
N VAL A 174 4.79 -0.53 -2.83
CA VAL A 174 3.87 -1.11 -1.84
C VAL A 174 4.04 -2.63 -1.71
N ALA A 175 4.96 -3.23 -2.47
CA ALA A 175 5.24 -4.66 -2.42
C ALA A 175 5.75 -5.07 -1.02
N GLY A 176 5.14 -6.12 -0.47
CA GLY A 176 5.44 -6.58 0.89
C GLY A 176 4.77 -5.77 2.00
N LEU A 177 4.07 -4.69 1.67
CA LEU A 177 3.21 -3.94 2.59
C LEU A 177 1.73 -4.32 2.42
N PHE A 178 1.31 -4.57 1.18
CA PHE A 178 -0.06 -4.94 0.85
C PHE A 178 -0.21 -6.40 0.42
N PRO A 179 -1.42 -6.97 0.51
CA PRO A 179 -1.73 -8.28 -0.05
C PRO A 179 -1.36 -8.37 -1.54
N GLU A 180 -0.94 -9.56 -2.00
CA GLU A 180 -0.51 -9.76 -3.39
C GLU A 180 -1.58 -9.35 -4.41
N ARG A 181 -2.87 -9.52 -4.07
CA ARG A 181 -4.00 -9.08 -4.90
C ARG A 181 -3.99 -7.57 -5.15
N VAL A 182 -3.72 -6.77 -4.11
CA VAL A 182 -3.64 -5.31 -4.21
C VAL A 182 -2.45 -4.89 -5.06
N VAL A 183 -1.27 -5.46 -4.79
CA VAL A 183 -0.04 -5.19 -5.55
C VAL A 183 -0.27 -5.50 -7.03
N TRP A 184 -0.89 -6.65 -7.32
CA TRP A 184 -1.23 -7.05 -8.69
C TRP A 184 -2.21 -6.10 -9.36
N LEU A 185 -3.24 -5.61 -8.65
CA LEU A 185 -4.20 -4.65 -9.20
C LEU A 185 -3.53 -3.32 -9.55
N ILE A 186 -2.63 -2.82 -8.68
CA ILE A 186 -1.85 -1.60 -8.93
C ILE A 186 -0.94 -1.79 -10.13
N GLU A 187 -0.23 -2.91 -10.23
CA GLU A 187 0.67 -3.18 -11.36
C GLU A 187 -0.08 -3.23 -12.70
N HIS A 188 -1.29 -3.78 -12.70
CA HIS A 188 -2.04 -4.08 -13.92
C HIS A 188 -3.18 -3.10 -14.24
N HIS A 189 -3.41 -2.04 -13.47
CA HIS A 189 -4.59 -1.17 -13.61
C HIS A 189 -4.76 -0.54 -15.02
N LEU A 190 -3.67 -0.42 -15.79
CA LEU A 190 -3.68 0.08 -17.18
C LEU A 190 -3.94 -1.00 -18.24
N ASP A 191 -3.91 -2.29 -17.90
CA ASP A 191 -3.97 -3.39 -18.88
C ASP A 191 -5.27 -3.38 -19.70
N LEU A 192 -6.39 -2.96 -19.09
CA LEU A 192 -7.68 -2.82 -19.78
C LEU A 192 -7.74 -1.56 -20.67
N MET A 193 -6.88 -0.56 -20.42
CA MET A 193 -6.72 0.60 -21.30
C MET A 193 -5.78 0.29 -22.47
N ILE A 194 -4.65 -0.36 -22.18
CA ILE A 194 -3.58 -0.62 -23.15
C ILE A 194 -3.95 -1.75 -24.11
N SER A 195 -4.58 -2.82 -23.62
CA SER A 195 -4.85 -4.03 -24.43
C SER A 195 -6.14 -4.74 -24.00
N PRO A 196 -7.32 -4.08 -24.08
CA PRO A 196 -8.57 -4.58 -23.53
C PRO A 196 -8.93 -6.01 -23.99
N GLY A 197 -8.85 -6.29 -25.30
CA GLY A 197 -9.20 -7.61 -25.84
C GLY A 197 -8.29 -8.73 -25.33
N LYS A 198 -6.97 -8.52 -25.37
CA LYS A 198 -5.98 -9.51 -24.89
C LYS A 198 -6.08 -9.71 -23.38
N THR A 199 -6.26 -8.63 -22.62
CA THR A 199 -6.42 -8.68 -21.16
C THR A 199 -7.68 -9.45 -20.78
N ARG A 200 -8.82 -9.16 -21.41
CA ARG A 200 -10.07 -9.90 -21.18
C ARG A 200 -9.95 -11.38 -21.56
N GLN A 201 -9.28 -11.69 -22.66
CA GLN A 201 -9.04 -13.07 -23.08
C GLN A 201 -8.15 -13.82 -22.07
N ARG A 202 -7.04 -13.21 -21.65
CA ARG A 202 -6.08 -13.81 -20.71
C ARG A 202 -6.68 -14.06 -19.33
N LEU A 203 -7.56 -13.17 -18.86
CA LEU A 203 -8.15 -13.20 -17.53
C LEU A 203 -9.60 -13.70 -17.53
N ALA A 204 -10.07 -14.31 -18.64
CA ALA A 204 -11.45 -14.74 -18.78
C ALA A 204 -11.88 -15.67 -17.63
N ASN A 205 -13.07 -15.42 -17.07
CA ASN A 205 -13.65 -16.19 -15.96
C ASN A 205 -12.81 -16.19 -14.67
N THR A 206 -12.02 -15.14 -14.42
CA THR A 206 -11.26 -14.98 -13.18
C THR A 206 -11.76 -13.80 -12.34
N GLN A 207 -11.62 -13.91 -11.01
CA GLN A 207 -11.90 -12.78 -10.11
C GLN A 207 -11.01 -11.56 -10.42
N ARG A 208 -9.75 -11.81 -10.86
CA ARG A 208 -8.82 -10.75 -11.27
C ARG A 208 -9.39 -9.87 -12.39
N LEU A 209 -10.11 -10.44 -13.37
CA LEU A 209 -10.74 -9.64 -14.41
C LEU A 209 -11.88 -8.78 -13.84
N THR A 210 -12.67 -9.33 -12.92
CA THR A 210 -13.76 -8.61 -12.24
C THR A 210 -13.20 -7.42 -11.46
N ASP A 211 -12.22 -7.66 -10.60
CA ASP A 211 -11.57 -6.63 -9.77
C ASP A 211 -10.90 -5.55 -10.62
N LEU A 212 -10.13 -5.97 -11.63
CA LEU A 212 -9.44 -5.04 -12.52
C LEU A 212 -10.42 -4.18 -13.34
N THR A 213 -11.55 -4.77 -13.74
CA THR A 213 -12.63 -4.04 -14.42
C THR A 213 -13.28 -3.03 -13.48
N GLN A 214 -13.53 -3.39 -12.21
CA GLN A 214 -14.07 -2.45 -11.22
C GLN A 214 -13.11 -1.29 -10.97
N LEU A 215 -11.83 -1.57 -10.71
CA LEU A 215 -10.82 -0.54 -10.49
C LEU A 215 -10.74 0.42 -11.68
N ARG A 216 -10.72 -0.10 -12.91
CA ARG A 216 -10.71 0.74 -14.12
C ARG A 216 -11.97 1.58 -14.27
N ASN A 217 -13.13 1.04 -13.90
CA ASN A 217 -14.39 1.80 -13.94
C ASN A 217 -14.35 2.98 -12.96
N TRP A 218 -13.80 2.78 -11.76
CA TRP A 218 -13.65 3.87 -10.79
C TRP A 218 -12.60 4.90 -11.22
N ASP A 219 -11.45 4.50 -11.78
CA ASP A 219 -10.47 5.42 -12.38
C ASP A 219 -11.09 6.30 -13.47
N LEU A 220 -11.91 5.71 -14.35
CA LEU A 220 -12.62 6.48 -15.37
C LEU A 220 -13.67 7.43 -14.78
N ALA A 221 -14.34 7.03 -13.70
CA ALA A 221 -15.38 7.85 -13.07
C ALA A 221 -14.82 8.92 -12.12
N GLY A 222 -13.61 8.76 -11.59
CA GLY A 222 -12.93 9.69 -10.68
C GLY A 222 -12.32 10.91 -11.37
N ARG A 223 -13.06 11.53 -12.29
CA ARG A 223 -12.59 12.62 -13.17
C ARG A 223 -13.46 13.86 -13.09
N SER A 224 -13.99 14.13 -11.90
CA SER A 224 -14.87 15.27 -11.66
C SER A 224 -14.04 16.47 -11.17
N PRO A 225 -14.13 17.65 -11.81
CA PRO A 225 -13.47 18.86 -11.33
C PRO A 225 -14.01 19.38 -9.99
N THR A 226 -15.16 18.87 -9.54
CA THR A 226 -15.90 19.38 -8.37
C THR A 226 -16.32 18.26 -7.40
N ALA A 227 -15.66 17.11 -7.45
CA ALA A 227 -15.92 16.04 -6.48
C ALA A 227 -15.60 16.49 -5.05
N ILE A 228 -16.42 16.01 -4.12
CA ILE A 228 -16.14 16.10 -2.70
C ILE A 228 -15.41 14.82 -2.32
N VAL A 229 -14.22 14.97 -1.75
CA VAL A 229 -13.37 13.85 -1.32
C VAL A 229 -12.93 14.03 0.13
N ARG A 230 -12.72 12.92 0.84
CA ARG A 230 -12.07 12.94 2.16
C ARG A 230 -10.60 13.32 2.07
N LEU A 231 -10.01 13.61 3.22
CA LEU A 231 -8.58 13.87 3.33
C LEU A 231 -7.76 12.56 3.14
N PRO A 232 -6.50 12.65 2.69
CA PRO A 232 -5.65 11.47 2.53
C PRO A 232 -5.46 10.65 3.81
N ASP A 233 -5.31 11.31 4.95
CA ASP A 233 -5.18 10.65 6.26
C ASP A 233 -6.46 9.92 6.65
N GLU A 234 -7.63 10.53 6.45
CA GLU A 234 -8.92 9.90 6.70
C GLU A 234 -9.14 8.67 5.81
N ALA A 235 -8.83 8.78 4.51
CA ALA A 235 -8.94 7.66 3.56
C ALA A 235 -8.00 6.51 3.93
N LEU A 236 -6.75 6.83 4.30
CA LEU A 236 -5.77 5.84 4.75
C LEU A 236 -6.23 5.16 6.04
N ASP A 237 -6.68 5.94 7.03
CA ASP A 237 -7.10 5.40 8.33
C ASP A 237 -8.31 4.47 8.21
N ILE A 238 -9.30 4.81 7.38
CA ILE A 238 -10.42 3.92 7.05
C ILE A 238 -9.87 2.59 6.53
N THR A 239 -8.97 2.66 5.55
CA THR A 239 -8.49 1.47 4.86
C THR A 239 -7.65 0.57 5.77
N LEU A 240 -6.71 1.15 6.53
CA LEU A 240 -5.87 0.41 7.47
C LEU A 240 -6.67 -0.15 8.64
N SER A 241 -7.69 0.58 9.10
CA SER A 241 -8.53 0.10 10.20
C SER A 241 -9.20 -1.22 9.83
N VAL A 242 -9.75 -1.37 8.63
CA VAL A 242 -10.48 -2.60 8.26
C VAL A 242 -9.55 -3.78 8.02
N LEU A 243 -8.37 -3.57 7.43
CA LEU A 243 -7.36 -4.63 7.32
C LEU A 243 -6.94 -5.17 8.68
N SER A 244 -6.85 -4.30 9.69
CA SER A 244 -6.44 -4.68 11.03
C SER A 244 -7.49 -5.41 11.87
N HIS A 245 -8.68 -5.67 11.32
CA HIS A 245 -9.78 -6.39 11.96
C HIS A 245 -10.28 -7.58 11.14
N SER A 246 -9.71 -7.83 9.95
CA SER A 246 -10.22 -8.82 8.99
C SER A 246 -9.34 -10.07 8.87
N ILE A 247 -8.48 -10.35 9.86
CA ILE A 247 -7.60 -11.52 9.90
C ILE A 247 -7.84 -12.28 11.20
#